data_AF-A0A1F8X4W1-F1
#
_entry.id   AF-A0A1F8X4W1-F1
#
_cell.length_a   1.000
_cell.length_b   1.000
_cell.length_c   1.000
_cell.angle_alpha   90.00
_cell.angle_beta   90.00
_cell.angle_gamma   90.00
#
_symmetry.space_group_name_H-M   'P 1'
#
loop_
_entity.id
_entity.type
_entity.pdbx_description
1 polymer ?
#
loop_
_entity_poly.entity_id
_entity_poly.type
_entity_poly.pdbx_seq_one_letter_code
_entity_poly.pdbx_strand_id
1 'polypeptide(L)'
;MHKGEKGFTLIELVMVIVILGILAAVAVPRFIDLQSEARESTAKGIGGAIAGAANILHAQYILRGTNYMLGTSEADTSTTSVLYNANISGATVTADPGGLTVGGGAATVTIDIGGNTYTMNFTVGSATEGPKVKYNW
;
A
#
# COMPACT_ATOMS: atom_id res chain seq x y z
N MET A 1 13.01 44.85 44.98
CA MET A 1 14.11 43.86 45.03
C MET A 1 14.05 43.06 43.73
N HIS A 2 14.97 43.30 42.79
CA HIS A 2 15.04 42.55 41.53
C HIS A 2 15.68 41.19 41.81
N LYS A 3 14.90 40.12 41.68
CA LYS A 3 15.36 38.74 41.84
C LYS A 3 16.21 38.44 40.60
N GLY A 4 17.52 38.28 40.79
CA GLY A 4 18.47 38.11 39.68
C GLY A 4 18.05 36.94 38.79
N GLU A 5 17.88 37.22 37.51
CA GLU A 5 17.66 36.20 36.48
C GLU A 5 18.93 35.35 36.39
N LYS A 6 18.83 34.07 36.76
CA LYS A 6 19.92 33.11 36.57
C LYS A 6 20.00 32.81 35.08
N GLY A 7 21.02 33.34 34.41
CA GLY A 7 21.33 32.99 33.02
C GLY A 7 21.69 31.51 32.87
N PHE A 8 21.40 30.94 31.71
CA PHE A 8 21.75 29.56 31.35
C PHE A 8 23.27 29.41 31.28
N THR A 9 23.84 28.33 31.83
CA THR A 9 25.29 28.11 31.74
C THR A 9 25.68 27.55 30.37
N LEU A 10 26.88 27.88 29.89
CA LEU A 10 27.40 27.31 28.63
C LEU A 10 27.51 25.78 28.71
N ILE A 11 27.82 25.23 29.90
CA ILE A 11 27.92 23.79 30.07
C ILE A 11 26.56 23.09 30.01
N GLU A 12 25.48 23.72 30.51
CA GLU A 12 24.12 23.18 30.36
C GLU A 12 23.72 23.11 28.89
N LEU A 13 24.03 24.14 28.10
CA LEU A 13 23.71 24.12 26.67
C LEU A 13 24.49 23.03 25.93
N VAL A 14 25.79 22.88 26.23
CA VAL A 14 26.65 21.85 25.62
C VAL A 14 26.20 20.44 26.03
N MET A 15 25.84 20.23 27.29
CA MET A 15 25.36 18.93 27.75
C MET A 15 24.05 18.52 27.06
N VAL A 16 23.13 19.48 26.84
CA VAL A 16 21.85 19.22 26.15
C VAL A 16 22.08 18.78 24.70
N ILE A 17 22.92 19.47 23.94
CA ILE A 17 23.18 19.08 22.53
C ILE A 17 23.88 17.72 22.43
N VAL A 18 24.74 17.36 23.40
CA VAL A 18 25.37 16.04 23.46
C VAL A 18 24.33 14.95 23.70
N ILE A 19 23.44 15.15 24.67
CA ILE A 19 22.36 14.19 24.95
C ILE A 19 21.42 14.05 23.75
N LEU A 20 21.00 15.17 23.15
CA LEU A 20 20.16 15.16 21.94
C LEU A 20 20.89 14.49 20.76
N GLY A 21 22.20 14.67 20.63
CA GLY A 21 23.00 13.99 19.61
C GLY A 21 23.00 12.47 19.74
N ILE A 22 23.15 11.94 20.96
CA ILE A 22 23.10 10.49 21.23
C ILE A 22 21.69 9.95 20.97
N LEU A 23 20.65 10.64 21.46
CA LEU A 23 19.27 10.23 21.25
C LEU A 23 18.90 10.23 19.76
N ALA A 24 19.32 11.25 19.02
CA ALA A 24 19.08 11.34 17.58
C ALA A 24 19.79 10.20 16.82
N ALA A 25 21.03 9.87 17.18
CA ALA A 25 21.80 8.81 16.53
C ALA A 25 21.11 7.43 16.62
N VAL A 26 20.40 7.15 17.72
CA VAL A 26 19.66 5.89 17.92
C VAL A 26 18.23 5.96 17.41
N ALA A 27 17.55 7.11 17.58
CA ALA A 27 16.15 7.26 17.24
C ALA A 27 15.90 7.36 15.73
N VAL A 28 16.79 8.01 14.98
CA VAL A 28 16.59 8.25 13.54
C VAL A 28 16.55 6.94 12.73
N PRO A 29 17.52 6.00 12.87
CA PRO A 29 17.46 4.74 12.13
C PRO A 29 16.17 3.97 12.42
N ARG A 30 15.82 3.85 13.70
CA ARG A 30 14.61 3.15 14.12
C ARG A 30 13.32 3.80 13.60
N PHE A 31 13.28 5.13 13.53
CA PHE A 31 12.13 5.84 12.99
C PHE A 31 11.96 5.59 11.48
N ILE A 32 13.06 5.48 10.73
CA ILE A 32 13.03 5.13 9.30
C ILE A 32 12.52 3.68 9.11
N ASP A 33 13.01 2.74 9.91
CA ASP A 33 12.58 1.34 9.85
C ASP A 33 11.07 1.21 10.13
N LEU A 34 10.59 1.87 11.20
CA LEU A 34 9.16 1.88 11.54
C LEU A 34 8.28 2.48 10.43
N GLN A 35 8.75 3.52 9.74
CA GLN A 35 8.02 4.06 8.60
C GLN A 35 7.95 3.06 7.44
N SER A 36 9.05 2.34 7.16
CA SER A 36 9.09 1.31 6.12
C SER A 36 8.13 0.17 6.43
N GLU A 37 8.18 -0.36 7.66
CA GLU A 37 7.27 -1.42 8.13
C GLU A 37 5.80 -0.98 8.07
N ALA A 38 5.50 0.27 8.45
CA ALA A 38 4.14 0.80 8.40
C ALA A 38 3.60 0.89 6.97
N ARG A 39 4.43 1.32 6.00
CA ARG A 39 4.06 1.36 4.58
C ARG A 39 3.85 -0.04 4.02
N GLU A 40 4.76 -0.98 4.29
CA GLU A 40 4.62 -2.37 3.84
C GLU A 40 3.35 -3.03 4.41
N SER A 41 3.06 -2.82 5.71
CA SER A 41 1.83 -3.31 6.35
C SER A 41 0.57 -2.72 5.69
N THR A 42 0.61 -1.42 5.37
CA THR A 42 -0.49 -0.75 4.66
C THR A 42 -0.68 -1.33 3.26
N ALA A 43 0.40 -1.52 2.51
CA ALA A 43 0.37 -2.14 1.17
C ALA A 43 -0.20 -3.57 1.22
N LYS A 44 0.20 -4.38 2.21
CA LYS A 44 -0.37 -5.71 2.47
C LYS A 44 -1.87 -5.66 2.74
N GLY A 45 -2.32 -4.72 3.57
CA GLY A 45 -3.74 -4.53 3.90
C GLY A 45 -4.58 -4.17 2.67
N ILE A 46 -4.11 -3.19 1.88
CA ILE A 46 -4.72 -2.80 0.61
C ILE A 46 -4.78 -4.00 -0.34
N GLY A 47 -3.66 -4.71 -0.47
CA GLY A 47 -3.56 -5.87 -1.33
C GLY A 47 -4.52 -7.00 -0.97
N GLY A 48 -4.65 -7.30 0.33
CA GLY A 48 -5.62 -8.28 0.81
C GLY A 48 -7.06 -7.90 0.49
N ALA A 49 -7.41 -6.61 0.59
CA ALA A 49 -8.73 -6.12 0.21
C ALA A 49 -9.01 -6.30 -1.30
N ILE A 50 -8.04 -5.99 -2.15
CA ILE A 50 -8.13 -6.17 -3.61
C ILE A 50 -8.28 -7.66 -3.95
N ALA A 51 -7.50 -8.53 -3.29
CA ALA A 51 -7.61 -9.98 -3.47
C ALA A 51 -8.97 -10.53 -3.05
N GLY A 52 -9.53 -10.05 -1.93
CA GLY A 52 -10.88 -10.39 -1.50
C GLY A 52 -11.92 -9.97 -2.53
N ALA A 53 -11.85 -8.75 -3.04
CA ALA A 53 -12.75 -8.25 -4.07
C ALA A 53 -12.66 -9.07 -5.37
N ALA A 54 -11.44 -9.41 -5.82
CA ALA A 54 -11.20 -10.26 -6.99
C ALA A 54 -11.86 -11.65 -6.84
N ASN A 55 -11.76 -12.26 -5.65
CA ASN A 55 -12.40 -13.54 -5.37
C ASN A 55 -13.93 -13.46 -5.38
N ILE A 56 -14.51 -12.40 -4.82
CA ILE A 56 -15.96 -12.18 -4.83
C ILE A 56 -16.48 -12.03 -6.26
N LEU A 57 -15.80 -11.26 -7.11
CA LEU A 57 -16.18 -11.11 -8.52
C LEU A 57 -16.01 -12.41 -9.30
N HIS A 58 -14.95 -13.17 -9.03
CA HIS A 58 -14.77 -14.49 -9.63
C HIS A 58 -15.90 -15.45 -9.24
N ALA A 59 -16.37 -15.42 -7.99
CA ALA A 59 -17.54 -16.19 -7.57
C ALA A 59 -18.82 -15.75 -8.31
N GLN A 60 -19.03 -14.44 -8.50
CA GLN A 60 -20.15 -13.94 -9.30
C GLN A 60 -20.07 -14.40 -10.76
N TYR A 61 -18.87 -14.45 -11.34
CA TYR A 61 -18.67 -15.00 -12.68
C TYR A 61 -19.11 -16.46 -12.76
N ILE A 62 -18.67 -17.33 -11.83
CA ILE A 62 -19.03 -18.75 -11.85
C ILE A 62 -20.56 -18.93 -11.72
N LEU A 63 -21.23 -18.09 -10.91
CA LEU A 63 -22.66 -18.20 -10.67
C LEU A 63 -23.54 -17.58 -11.77
N ARG A 64 -23.09 -16.49 -12.39
CA ARG A 64 -23.93 -15.63 -13.27
C ARG A 64 -23.38 -15.46 -14.68
N GLY A 65 -22.17 -15.96 -14.95
CA GLY A 65 -21.45 -15.74 -16.21
C GLY A 65 -20.97 -14.30 -16.42
N THR A 66 -21.00 -13.45 -15.38
CA THR A 66 -20.63 -12.02 -15.48
C THR A 66 -19.11 -11.84 -15.50
N ASN A 67 -18.57 -11.20 -16.53
CA ASN A 67 -17.13 -10.96 -16.64
C ASN A 67 -16.66 -9.94 -15.59
N TYR A 68 -15.40 -10.06 -15.16
CA TYR A 68 -14.74 -9.04 -14.33
C TYR A 68 -13.36 -8.69 -14.90
N MET A 69 -12.88 -7.49 -14.55
CA MET A 69 -11.51 -7.06 -14.80
C MET A 69 -10.87 -6.49 -13.53
N LEU A 70 -9.58 -6.76 -13.34
CA LEU A 70 -8.73 -5.96 -12.43
C LEU A 70 -8.12 -4.80 -13.23
N GLY A 71 -8.77 -3.64 -13.23
CA GLY A 71 -8.32 -2.44 -13.97
C GLY A 71 -8.79 -1.16 -13.29
N THR A 72 -8.29 0.00 -13.73
CA THR A 72 -8.69 1.32 -13.19
C THR A 72 -9.65 2.10 -14.09
N SER A 73 -9.88 1.63 -15.33
CA SER A 73 -10.92 2.16 -16.21
C SER A 73 -12.30 1.60 -15.86
N GLU A 74 -13.35 2.35 -16.18
CA GLU A 74 -14.69 1.77 -16.27
C GLU A 74 -14.64 0.61 -17.26
N ALA A 75 -14.98 -0.55 -16.74
CA ALA A 75 -15.24 -1.71 -17.54
C ALA A 75 -16.55 -1.47 -18.31
N ASP A 76 -16.63 -1.91 -19.58
CA ASP A 76 -17.88 -1.88 -20.37
C ASP A 76 -19.03 -2.49 -19.53
N THR A 77 -20.28 -2.09 -19.78
CA THR A 77 -21.50 -2.37 -18.98
C THR A 77 -21.68 -3.85 -18.56
N SER A 78 -21.04 -4.78 -19.26
CA SER A 78 -21.06 -6.23 -18.99
C SER A 78 -19.91 -6.75 -18.11
N THR A 79 -19.00 -5.86 -17.69
CA THR A 79 -17.78 -6.21 -16.94
C THR A 79 -17.66 -5.33 -15.70
N THR A 80 -17.33 -5.92 -14.56
CA THR A 80 -17.11 -5.17 -13.30
C THR A 80 -15.62 -4.95 -13.07
N SER A 81 -15.23 -3.72 -12.72
CA SER A 81 -13.83 -3.33 -12.46
C SER A 81 -13.52 -3.25 -10.96
N VAL A 82 -12.51 -3.97 -10.47
CA VAL A 82 -12.17 -4.01 -9.02
C VAL A 82 -11.51 -2.73 -8.52
N LEU A 83 -10.79 -1.99 -9.37
CA LEU A 83 -10.01 -0.82 -8.94
C LEU A 83 -10.60 0.49 -9.43
N TYR A 84 -11.72 0.44 -10.17
CA TYR A 84 -12.46 1.63 -10.53
C TYR A 84 -12.93 2.36 -9.26
N ASN A 85 -12.48 3.61 -9.11
CA ASN A 85 -12.72 4.45 -7.92
C ASN A 85 -12.20 3.87 -6.59
N ALA A 86 -11.20 2.98 -6.60
CA ALA A 86 -10.49 2.55 -5.39
C ALA A 86 -9.61 3.70 -4.85
N ASN A 87 -10.25 4.76 -4.35
CA ASN A 87 -9.58 5.92 -3.78
C ASN A 87 -9.18 5.58 -2.34
N ILE A 88 -7.92 5.20 -2.14
CA ILE A 88 -7.38 4.90 -0.82
C ILE A 88 -6.65 6.13 -0.30
N SER A 89 -7.08 6.64 0.85
CA SER A 89 -6.46 7.82 1.45
C SER A 89 -4.96 7.58 1.68
N GLY A 90 -4.12 8.44 1.12
CA GLY A 90 -2.66 8.36 1.27
C GLY A 90 -1.96 7.31 0.40
N ALA A 91 -2.68 6.63 -0.50
CA ALA A 91 -2.10 5.70 -1.46
C ALA A 91 -2.71 5.88 -2.85
N THR A 92 -1.95 5.56 -3.89
CA THR A 92 -2.50 5.43 -5.25
C THR A 92 -2.45 3.97 -5.67
N VAL A 93 -3.53 3.48 -6.25
CA VAL A 93 -3.63 2.11 -6.74
C VAL A 93 -3.84 2.14 -8.24
N THR A 94 -2.97 1.45 -8.98
CA THR A 94 -3.03 1.33 -10.43
C THR A 94 -2.93 -0.14 -10.83
N ALA A 95 -3.40 -0.49 -12.02
CA ALA A 95 -3.22 -1.82 -12.59
C ALA A 95 -2.78 -1.72 -14.04
N ASP A 96 -2.12 -2.78 -14.52
CA ASP A 96 -1.73 -2.89 -15.91
C ASP A 96 -2.93 -2.68 -16.86
N PRO A 97 -2.75 -1.97 -17.99
CA PRO A 97 -3.83 -1.64 -18.91
C PRO A 97 -4.46 -2.86 -19.60
N GLY A 98 -3.85 -4.05 -19.50
CA GLY A 98 -4.44 -5.32 -19.95
C GLY A 98 -5.36 -5.98 -18.93
N GLY A 99 -5.23 -5.62 -17.64
CA GLY A 99 -6.01 -6.16 -16.53
C GLY A 99 -6.03 -7.69 -16.41
N LEU A 100 -6.77 -8.18 -15.42
CA LEU A 100 -7.04 -9.61 -15.27
C LEU A 100 -8.45 -9.89 -15.77
N THR A 101 -8.59 -10.49 -16.94
CA THR A 101 -9.90 -10.86 -17.51
C THR A 101 -10.27 -12.30 -17.21
N VAL A 102 -11.56 -12.62 -17.24
CA VAL A 102 -12.02 -13.99 -17.04
C VAL A 102 -11.70 -14.86 -18.26
N GLY A 103 -11.15 -16.06 -18.03
CA GLY A 103 -10.71 -16.98 -19.09
C GLY A 103 -9.19 -17.20 -19.13
N GLY A 104 -8.43 -16.46 -18.32
CA GLY A 104 -6.98 -16.60 -18.19
C GLY A 104 -6.29 -15.26 -18.37
N GLY A 105 -5.20 -15.05 -17.63
CA GLY A 105 -4.43 -13.81 -17.71
C GLY A 105 -3.63 -13.52 -16.46
N ALA A 106 -2.82 -12.46 -16.54
CA ALA A 106 -2.09 -11.92 -15.40
C ALA A 106 -2.22 -10.40 -15.39
N ALA A 107 -2.30 -9.83 -14.20
CA ALA A 107 -2.32 -8.39 -14.01
C ALA A 107 -1.41 -8.00 -12.86
N THR A 108 -0.60 -6.97 -13.07
CA THR A 108 0.12 -6.33 -11.99
C THR A 108 -0.73 -5.19 -11.44
N VAL A 109 -0.94 -5.20 -10.12
CA VAL A 109 -1.46 -4.08 -9.37
C VAL A 109 -0.30 -3.41 -8.66
N THR A 110 -0.23 -2.10 -8.83
CA THR A 110 0.80 -1.26 -8.23
C THR A 110 0.17 -0.34 -7.20
N ILE A 111 0.70 -0.38 -5.97
CA ILE A 111 0.29 0.45 -4.85
C ILE A 111 1.46 1.40 -4.56
N ASP A 112 1.26 2.70 -4.74
CA ASP A 112 2.23 3.72 -4.32
C ASP A 112 1.79 4.34 -2.99
N ILE A 113 2.69 4.33 -2.01
CA ILE A 113 2.50 4.96 -0.69
C ILE A 113 3.63 5.96 -0.46
N GLY A 114 3.35 7.23 -0.71
CA GLY A 114 4.32 8.32 -0.52
C GLY A 114 5.59 8.15 -1.36
N GLY A 115 5.46 7.69 -2.61
CA GLY A 115 6.56 7.46 -3.54
C GLY A 115 7.26 6.10 -3.38
N ASN A 116 6.77 5.22 -2.50
CA ASN A 116 7.25 3.85 -2.37
C ASN A 116 6.28 2.92 -3.09
N THR A 117 6.80 2.18 -4.06
CA THR A 117 6.01 1.32 -4.93
C THR A 117 6.02 -0.13 -4.43
N TYR A 118 4.83 -0.68 -4.24
CA TYR A 118 4.60 -2.08 -3.89
C TYR A 118 3.80 -2.73 -5.01
N THR A 119 4.18 -3.94 -5.43
CA THR A 119 3.52 -4.60 -6.56
C THR A 119 2.91 -5.94 -6.18
N MET A 120 1.80 -6.26 -6.84
CA MET A 120 1.06 -7.49 -6.63
C MET A 120 0.70 -8.08 -7.98
N ASN A 121 1.09 -9.33 -8.20
CA ASN A 121 0.77 -10.04 -9.42
C ASN A 121 -0.44 -10.93 -9.16
N PHE A 122 -1.50 -10.69 -9.91
CA PHE A 122 -2.65 -11.55 -9.97
C PHE A 122 -2.54 -12.47 -11.17
N THR A 123 -2.94 -13.74 -11.02
CA THR A 123 -2.95 -14.70 -12.14
C THR A 123 -4.19 -15.58 -12.06
N VAL A 124 -4.83 -15.80 -13.21
CA VAL A 124 -5.92 -16.76 -13.39
C VAL A 124 -5.48 -17.76 -14.45
N GLY A 125 -5.49 -19.05 -14.11
CA GLY A 125 -5.09 -20.13 -15.02
C GLY A 125 -6.19 -20.57 -15.98
N SER A 126 -7.46 -20.41 -15.58
CA SER A 126 -8.64 -20.77 -16.37
C SER A 126 -9.90 -20.12 -15.80
N ALA A 127 -11.04 -20.25 -16.49
CA ALA A 127 -12.35 -19.82 -15.97
C ALA A 127 -12.78 -20.57 -14.68
N THR A 128 -12.18 -21.73 -14.38
CA THR A 128 -12.49 -22.57 -13.21
C THR A 128 -11.50 -22.41 -12.05
N GLU A 129 -10.33 -21.81 -12.29
CA GLU A 129 -9.37 -21.47 -11.24
C GLU A 129 -9.52 -20.02 -10.80
N GLY A 130 -9.67 -19.79 -9.49
CA GLY A 130 -9.73 -18.45 -8.93
C GLY A 130 -8.42 -17.68 -9.04
N PRO A 131 -8.45 -16.35 -8.81
CA PRO A 131 -7.27 -15.50 -8.88
C PRO A 131 -6.26 -15.87 -7.78
N LYS A 132 -5.01 -16.08 -8.17
CA LYS A 132 -3.86 -16.27 -7.28
C LYS A 132 -3.11 -14.95 -7.15
N VAL A 133 -2.57 -14.67 -5.97
CA VAL A 133 -1.86 -13.42 -5.68
C VAL A 133 -0.43 -13.73 -5.26
N LYS A 134 0.52 -13.07 -5.93
CA LYS A 134 1.93 -13.05 -5.53
C LYS A 134 2.33 -11.62 -5.21
N TYR A 135 2.81 -11.43 -3.99
CA TYR A 135 3.31 -10.16 -3.52
C TYR A 135 4.79 -9.99 -3.86
N ASN A 136 5.13 -8.84 -4.45
CA ASN A 136 6.48 -8.49 -4.88
C ASN A 136 6.86 -7.15 -4.24
N TRP A 137 7.44 -7.24 -3.05
CA TRP A 137 8.05 -6.16 -2.29
C TRP A 137 9.32 -6.65 -1.61
#